data_AF-A0A9E7STH4-F1
#
_entry.id   AF-A0A9E7STH4-F1
#
_cell.length_a   1.000
_cell.length_b   1.000
_cell.length_c   1.000
_cell.angle_alpha   90.00
_cell.angle_beta   90.00
_cell.angle_gamma   90.00
#
_symmetry.space_group_name_H-M   'P 1'
#
loop_
_entity.id
_entity.type
_entity.pdbx_description
1 polymer ?
#
loop_
_entity_poly.entity_id
_entity_poly.type
_entity_poly.pdbx_seq_one_letter_code
_entity_poly.pdbx_strand_id
1 'polypeptide(L)'
;MDHQTTRRRLESFDVPSAGIQERDATNLPIGYANPVCSACGELAIDEAGDDAWVGWQPGDEPDPKPGTIQLAPDTGTNPVYVAGAKCWRRYNFGGYVTRRDAFDCDTVDEFKEKHRNGTVWIHAFNTPRPNGVAVSRERYESVSAQVSSIENAIKRIEPFERSPLPSKDVSNVREPVRELNDAVQNRIPEPGDSHITEYARVVTRTLRSERDRSQEFLRLCERYYGDSL
;
A
#
# COMPACT_ATOMS: atom_id res chain seq x y z
N MET A 1 35.50 -14.48 25.94
CA MET A 1 35.42 -13.28 25.08
C MET A 1 33.95 -12.93 24.94
N ASP A 2 33.62 -11.67 25.23
CA ASP A 2 32.32 -11.18 25.69
C ASP A 2 31.12 -11.34 24.74
N HIS A 3 30.03 -11.93 25.25
CA HIS A 3 28.69 -11.94 24.64
C HIS A 3 27.95 -10.58 24.76
N GLN A 4 28.55 -9.57 25.40
CA GLN A 4 27.92 -8.26 25.61
C GLN A 4 28.12 -7.28 24.44
N THR A 5 29.08 -7.53 23.54
CA THR A 5 29.40 -6.58 22.46
C THR A 5 28.40 -6.61 21.30
N THR A 6 27.70 -7.74 21.09
CA THR A 6 26.72 -7.88 19.98
C THR A 6 25.36 -7.25 20.31
N ARG A 7 24.97 -7.18 21.59
CA ARG A 7 23.68 -6.58 22.00
C ARG A 7 23.65 -5.06 21.91
N ARG A 8 24.78 -4.36 21.97
CA ARG A 8 24.83 -2.88 21.91
C ARG A 8 24.70 -2.29 20.51
N ARG A 9 24.72 -3.10 19.45
CA ARG A 9 24.65 -2.57 18.07
C ARG A 9 23.24 -2.30 17.55
N LEU A 10 22.20 -2.72 18.27
CA LEU A 10 20.81 -2.53 17.89
C LEU A 10 20.13 -1.33 18.57
N GLU A 11 20.76 -0.70 19.58
CA GLU A 11 20.11 0.32 20.43
C GLU A 11 20.39 1.78 20.02
N SER A 12 21.12 2.05 18.93
CA SER A 12 21.47 3.44 18.58
C SER A 12 21.54 3.75 17.08
N PHE A 13 20.81 3.01 16.25
CA PHE A 13 20.57 3.46 14.90
C PHE A 13 19.10 3.81 14.73
N ASP A 14 18.81 5.11 14.80
CA ASP A 14 17.81 5.74 13.95
C ASP A 14 18.21 5.45 12.49
N VAL A 15 18.01 4.22 12.01
CA VAL A 15 18.15 3.88 10.60
C VAL A 15 16.97 4.56 9.91
N PRO A 16 17.19 5.56 9.05
CA PRO A 16 16.11 6.18 8.30
C PRO A 16 15.48 5.09 7.42
N SER A 17 14.29 4.65 7.82
CA SER A 17 13.30 3.88 7.04
C SER A 17 13.88 3.02 5.91
N ALA A 18 13.99 1.71 6.16
CA ALA A 18 14.32 0.65 5.20
C ALA A 18 13.34 0.53 4.02
N GLY A 19 13.20 1.58 3.21
CA GLY A 19 12.28 1.66 2.07
C GLY A 19 12.90 2.39 0.89
N ILE A 20 12.76 1.81 -0.29
CA ILE A 20 13.06 2.46 -1.58
C ILE A 20 12.00 3.56 -1.82
N GLN A 21 12.39 4.73 -2.33
CA GLN A 21 11.43 5.80 -2.67
C GLN A 21 10.51 5.35 -3.81
N GLU A 22 9.24 5.79 -3.84
CA GLU A 22 8.26 5.36 -4.86
C GLU A 22 8.78 5.50 -6.29
N ARG A 23 9.40 6.64 -6.65
CA ARG A 23 10.02 6.86 -7.96
C ARG A 23 11.08 5.82 -8.31
N ASP A 24 11.82 5.34 -7.32
CA ASP A 24 12.88 4.35 -7.48
C ASP A 24 12.28 2.95 -7.50
N ALA A 25 11.18 2.71 -6.78
CA ALA A 25 10.42 1.46 -6.76
C ALA A 25 9.63 1.23 -8.06
N THR A 26 9.06 2.27 -8.65
CA THR A 26 8.41 2.22 -9.99
C THR A 26 9.41 2.10 -11.13
N ASN A 27 10.66 2.54 -10.90
CA ASN A 27 11.76 2.40 -11.85
C ASN A 27 12.62 1.15 -11.60
N LEU A 28 12.33 0.35 -10.55
CA LEU A 28 12.90 -0.98 -10.47
C LEU A 28 12.45 -1.72 -11.73
N PRO A 29 13.35 -2.44 -12.43
CA PRO A 29 13.05 -3.14 -13.66
C PRO A 29 11.90 -4.16 -13.55
N ILE A 30 11.38 -4.36 -12.34
CA ILE A 30 10.41 -5.36 -11.97
C ILE A 30 9.45 -4.73 -10.94
N GLY A 31 8.20 -4.52 -11.34
CA GLY A 31 7.17 -3.88 -10.52
C GLY A 31 6.72 -4.77 -9.36
N TYR A 32 7.54 -4.95 -8.33
CA TYR A 32 7.20 -5.74 -7.15
C TYR A 32 6.60 -4.88 -6.04
N ALA A 33 5.60 -5.42 -5.32
CA ALA A 33 5.14 -4.78 -4.10
C ALA A 33 6.23 -4.77 -3.02
N ASN A 34 6.34 -3.65 -2.32
CA ASN A 34 7.17 -3.44 -1.12
C ASN A 34 8.65 -3.86 -1.24
N PRO A 35 9.40 -3.41 -2.26
CA PRO A 35 10.78 -3.82 -2.42
C PRO A 35 11.67 -3.25 -1.31
N VAL A 36 12.56 -4.10 -0.78
CA VAL A 36 13.65 -3.73 0.12
C VAL A 36 14.89 -3.48 -0.73
N CYS A 37 15.69 -2.45 -0.41
CA CYS A 37 16.93 -2.20 -1.17
C CYS A 37 17.92 -3.36 -0.99
N SER A 38 18.80 -3.57 -1.98
CA SER A 38 19.76 -4.68 -1.96
C SER A 38 20.62 -4.68 -0.70
N ALA A 39 21.16 -3.53 -0.30
CA ALA A 39 21.98 -3.40 0.90
C ALA A 39 21.25 -3.81 2.20
N CYS A 40 19.96 -3.47 2.33
CA CYS A 40 19.17 -3.95 3.48
C CYS A 40 18.79 -5.43 3.33
N GLY A 41 18.53 -5.88 2.11
CA GLY A 41 18.20 -7.27 1.80
C GLY A 41 19.36 -8.24 2.06
N GLU A 42 20.60 -7.78 1.90
CA GLU A 42 21.83 -8.53 2.21
C GLU A 42 22.01 -8.75 3.72
N LEU A 43 21.46 -7.88 4.56
CA LEU A 43 21.50 -7.97 6.03
C LEU A 43 20.34 -8.81 6.60
N ALA A 44 19.61 -9.54 5.75
CA ALA A 44 18.47 -10.34 6.21
C ALA A 44 18.94 -11.59 6.96
N ILE A 45 18.22 -11.90 8.03
CA ILE A 45 18.41 -13.10 8.84
C ILE A 45 17.21 -14.05 8.66
N ASP A 46 17.37 -15.31 9.03
CA ASP A 46 16.28 -16.29 9.10
C ASP A 46 15.47 -16.17 10.39
N GLU A 47 14.54 -17.10 10.62
CA GLU A 47 13.69 -17.11 11.82
C GLU A 47 14.46 -17.42 13.12
N ALA A 48 15.57 -18.16 13.03
CA ALA A 48 16.46 -18.44 14.15
C ALA A 48 17.37 -17.23 14.47
N GLY A 49 17.48 -16.29 13.52
CA GLY A 49 18.33 -15.11 13.61
C GLY A 49 19.72 -15.30 13.00
N ASP A 50 19.93 -16.38 12.26
CA ASP A 50 21.15 -16.68 11.52
C ASP A 50 21.12 -16.03 10.12
N ASP A 51 22.26 -15.96 9.43
CA ASP A 51 22.35 -15.35 8.10
C ASP A 51 21.49 -16.12 7.07
N ALA A 52 20.65 -15.37 6.32
CA ALA A 52 19.77 -15.96 5.32
C ALA A 52 20.54 -16.44 4.07
N TRP A 53 20.59 -17.75 3.86
CA TRP A 53 21.28 -18.41 2.75
C TRP A 53 20.59 -18.23 1.39
N VAL A 54 21.36 -18.40 0.32
CA VAL A 54 20.94 -18.30 -1.08
C VAL A 54 21.62 -19.42 -1.87
N GLY A 55 20.89 -20.07 -2.77
CA GLY A 55 21.39 -21.20 -3.54
C GLY A 55 21.18 -22.51 -2.79
N TRP A 56 22.27 -23.23 -2.54
CA TRP A 56 22.22 -24.46 -1.76
C TRP A 56 22.01 -24.15 -0.28
N GLN A 57 21.26 -25.00 0.40
CA GLN A 57 21.19 -24.95 1.85
C GLN A 57 22.60 -25.25 2.42
N PRO A 58 23.00 -24.63 3.55
CA PRO A 58 24.32 -24.88 4.13
C PRO A 58 24.57 -26.38 4.36
N GLY A 59 25.61 -26.93 3.72
CA GLY A 59 25.97 -28.35 3.79
C GLY A 59 25.48 -29.21 2.62
N ASP A 60 24.59 -28.70 1.77
CA ASP A 60 24.05 -29.43 0.60
C ASP A 60 24.74 -29.05 -0.71
N GLU A 61 25.77 -28.20 -0.67
CA GLU A 61 26.52 -27.81 -1.86
C GLU A 61 27.26 -29.03 -2.44
N PRO A 62 27.04 -29.37 -3.73
CA PRO A 62 27.66 -30.54 -4.34
C PRO A 62 29.16 -30.32 -4.59
N ASP A 63 29.92 -31.41 -4.56
CA ASP A 63 31.33 -31.35 -4.94
C ASP A 63 31.50 -30.87 -6.39
N PRO A 64 32.45 -29.95 -6.64
CA PRO A 64 32.71 -29.44 -7.98
C PRO A 64 33.19 -30.57 -8.91
N LYS A 65 32.51 -30.73 -10.05
CA LYS A 65 32.85 -31.74 -11.06
C LYS A 65 33.76 -31.13 -12.14
N PRO A 66 34.96 -31.70 -12.40
CA PRO A 66 35.88 -31.20 -13.43
C PRO A 66 35.20 -31.08 -14.80
N GLY A 67 35.40 -29.95 -15.46
CA GLY A 67 34.84 -29.68 -16.79
C GLY A 67 33.36 -29.28 -16.81
N THR A 68 32.75 -29.00 -15.66
CA THR A 68 31.35 -28.52 -15.57
C THR A 68 31.26 -27.18 -14.84
N ILE A 69 30.34 -26.31 -15.29
CA ILE A 69 29.91 -25.13 -14.54
C ILE A 69 28.70 -25.56 -13.71
N GLN A 70 28.87 -25.62 -12.39
CA GLN A 70 27.75 -25.85 -11.46
C GLN A 70 27.17 -24.50 -11.08
N LEU A 71 25.88 -24.31 -11.38
CA LEU A 71 25.14 -23.11 -11.02
C LEU A 71 24.34 -23.41 -9.75
N ALA A 72 24.37 -22.48 -8.80
CA ALA A 72 23.50 -22.55 -7.64
C ALA A 72 22.02 -22.48 -8.07
N PRO A 73 21.11 -23.20 -7.39
CA PRO A 73 19.69 -23.14 -7.68
C PRO A 73 19.10 -21.77 -7.35
N ASP A 74 18.01 -21.39 -8.02
CA ASP A 74 17.24 -20.17 -7.73
C ASP A 74 16.34 -20.37 -6.50
N THR A 75 16.95 -20.65 -5.35
CA THR A 75 16.28 -20.84 -4.06
C THR A 75 17.08 -20.20 -2.94
N GLY A 76 16.55 -20.19 -1.73
CA GLY A 76 17.15 -19.57 -0.56
C GLY A 76 16.18 -19.55 0.61
N THR A 77 16.63 -18.99 1.72
CA THR A 77 15.80 -18.80 2.93
C THR A 77 14.54 -18.01 2.60
N ASN A 78 13.41 -18.48 3.12
CA ASN A 78 12.13 -17.77 3.15
C ASN A 78 11.27 -18.35 4.30
N PRO A 79 10.59 -17.52 5.11
CA PRO A 79 10.70 -16.06 5.15
C PRO A 79 12.09 -15.60 5.62
N VAL A 80 12.42 -14.33 5.38
CA VAL A 80 13.61 -13.67 5.95
C VAL A 80 13.19 -12.44 6.74
N TYR A 81 14.04 -11.97 7.64
CA TYR A 81 13.77 -10.85 8.51
C TYR A 81 14.82 -9.76 8.31
N VAL A 82 14.36 -8.55 7.95
CA VAL A 82 15.23 -7.37 7.78
C VAL A 82 14.85 -6.37 8.85
N ALA A 83 15.77 -6.08 9.78
CA ALA A 83 15.52 -5.19 10.92
C ALA A 83 14.23 -5.57 11.69
N GLY A 84 14.00 -6.87 11.88
CA GLY A 84 12.83 -7.41 12.58
C GLY A 84 11.53 -7.46 11.76
N ALA A 85 11.51 -7.01 10.51
CA ALA A 85 10.34 -7.12 9.64
C ALA A 85 10.40 -8.38 8.78
N LYS A 86 9.34 -9.21 8.82
CA LYS A 86 9.17 -10.36 7.92
C LYS A 86 9.14 -9.90 6.46
N CYS A 87 9.87 -10.61 5.61
CA CYS A 87 10.03 -10.36 4.20
C CYS A 87 10.05 -11.68 3.42
N TRP A 88 9.71 -11.62 2.14
CA TRP A 88 9.81 -12.73 1.20
C TRP A 88 10.76 -12.38 0.06
N ARG A 89 11.71 -13.27 -0.21
CA ARG A 89 12.63 -13.20 -1.34
C ARG A 89 12.06 -13.94 -2.54
N ARG A 90 12.07 -13.29 -3.70
CA ARG A 90 11.90 -13.95 -5.00
C ARG A 90 13.28 -14.18 -5.60
N TYR A 91 13.72 -15.43 -5.62
CA TYR A 91 14.96 -15.86 -6.24
C TYR A 91 14.80 -15.96 -7.76
N ASN A 92 15.82 -15.52 -8.49
CA ASN A 92 15.97 -15.73 -9.93
C ASN A 92 17.46 -15.81 -10.25
N PHE A 93 17.76 -16.28 -11.46
CA PHE A 93 19.12 -16.27 -11.98
C PHE A 93 19.79 -14.90 -11.81
N GLY A 94 20.86 -14.85 -11.00
CA GLY A 94 21.62 -13.63 -10.71
C GLY A 94 21.24 -12.89 -9.42
N GLY A 95 20.34 -13.42 -8.58
CA GLY A 95 20.12 -12.91 -7.23
C GLY A 95 18.69 -13.07 -6.72
N TYR A 96 18.25 -12.10 -5.91
CA TYR A 96 16.91 -12.10 -5.34
C TYR A 96 16.36 -10.69 -5.21
N VAL A 97 15.03 -10.60 -5.19
CA VAL A 97 14.33 -9.38 -4.76
C VAL A 97 13.67 -9.66 -3.43
N THR A 98 14.11 -8.97 -2.39
CA THR A 98 13.49 -9.00 -1.06
C THR A 98 12.29 -8.06 -1.05
N ARG A 99 11.16 -8.55 -0.57
CA ARG A 99 9.90 -7.80 -0.50
C ARG A 99 9.34 -7.88 0.89
N ARG A 100 9.02 -6.73 1.50
CA ARG A 100 8.50 -6.67 2.86
C ARG A 100 7.09 -7.21 2.91
N ASP A 101 6.83 -8.06 3.89
CA ASP A 101 5.50 -8.59 4.16
C ASP A 101 4.71 -7.62 5.03
N ALA A 102 3.66 -7.04 4.47
CA ALA A 102 2.77 -6.16 5.19
C ALA A 102 1.66 -6.90 5.95
N PHE A 103 1.39 -8.16 5.61
CA PHE A 103 0.26 -8.93 6.15
C PHE A 103 0.69 -10.07 7.08
N ASP A 104 2.00 -10.18 7.36
CA ASP A 104 2.59 -11.28 8.13
C ASP A 104 2.12 -12.66 7.65
N CYS A 105 2.14 -12.86 6.33
CA CYS A 105 1.70 -14.10 5.71
C CYS A 105 2.47 -15.31 6.26
N ASP A 106 1.78 -16.44 6.36
CA ASP A 106 2.37 -17.71 6.76
C ASP A 106 3.14 -18.35 5.62
N THR A 107 2.74 -18.06 4.38
CA THR A 107 3.32 -18.66 3.18
C THR A 107 3.63 -17.65 2.09
N VAL A 108 4.58 -18.01 1.21
CA VAL A 108 4.94 -17.19 0.05
C VAL A 108 3.77 -17.05 -0.94
N ASP A 109 2.86 -18.02 -0.99
CA ASP A 109 1.71 -17.99 -1.90
C ASP A 109 0.63 -17.04 -1.40
N GLU A 110 0.35 -17.08 -0.09
CA GLU A 110 -0.50 -16.08 0.56
C GLU A 110 0.08 -14.66 0.39
N PHE A 111 1.39 -14.51 0.52
CA PHE A 111 2.07 -13.23 0.26
C PHE A 111 1.87 -12.74 -1.17
N LYS A 112 1.95 -13.63 -2.17
CA LYS A 112 1.71 -13.28 -3.58
C LYS A 112 0.26 -12.86 -3.82
N GLU A 113 -0.69 -13.55 -3.21
CA GLU A 113 -2.12 -13.28 -3.34
C GLU A 113 -2.49 -11.94 -2.73
N LYS A 114 -2.13 -11.72 -1.45
CA LYS A 114 -2.48 -10.49 -0.72
C LYS A 114 -1.83 -9.23 -1.30
N HIS A 115 -0.66 -9.34 -1.92
CA HIS A 115 0.03 -8.19 -2.54
C HIS A 115 -0.29 -7.98 -4.03
N ARG A 116 -1.35 -8.61 -4.56
CA ARG A 116 -1.84 -8.39 -5.94
C ARG A 116 -3.30 -7.91 -5.95
N ASN A 117 -3.62 -7.04 -6.91
CA ASN A 117 -4.98 -6.71 -7.30
C ASN A 117 -5.14 -6.99 -8.79
N GLY A 118 -5.71 -8.15 -9.13
CA GLY A 118 -5.70 -8.66 -10.51
C GLY A 118 -4.26 -8.89 -11.00
N THR A 119 -3.86 -8.19 -12.06
CA THR A 119 -2.49 -8.26 -12.62
C THR A 119 -1.53 -7.21 -12.05
N VAL A 120 -2.03 -6.28 -11.22
CA VAL A 120 -1.26 -5.15 -10.70
C VAL A 120 -0.76 -5.46 -9.29
N TRP A 121 0.50 -5.17 -8.99
CA TRP A 121 1.05 -5.28 -7.65
C TRP A 121 0.63 -4.08 -6.80
N ILE A 122 0.18 -4.34 -5.57
CA ILE A 122 -0.21 -3.27 -4.64
C ILE A 122 0.92 -3.00 -3.66
N HIS A 123 1.37 -1.75 -3.58
CA HIS A 123 2.40 -1.35 -2.62
C HIS A 123 1.75 -1.04 -1.27
N ALA A 124 1.99 -1.92 -0.31
CA ALA A 124 1.50 -1.88 1.07
C ALA A 124 2.66 -1.50 1.99
N PHE A 125 3.12 -0.26 1.97
CA PHE A 125 4.21 0.14 2.86
C PHE A 125 3.67 0.36 4.28
N ASN A 126 4.03 -0.52 5.23
CA ASN A 126 4.02 -0.19 6.65
C ASN A 126 5.04 0.94 6.88
N THR A 127 4.66 2.20 6.61
CA THR A 127 5.63 3.31 6.51
C THR A 127 5.62 4.15 7.78
N PRO A 128 6.79 4.66 8.20
CA PRO A 128 6.91 6.02 8.69
C PRO A 128 7.53 6.88 7.58
N ARG A 129 6.75 7.32 6.56
CA ARG A 129 7.08 8.37 5.56
C ARG A 129 5.99 8.53 4.45
N PRO A 130 5.97 9.66 3.71
CA PRO A 130 4.75 10.45 3.49
C PRO A 130 3.86 10.02 2.32
N ASN A 131 4.24 8.99 1.55
CA ASN A 131 3.50 8.54 0.36
C ASN A 131 3.11 7.05 0.41
N GLY A 132 3.35 6.35 1.51
CA GLY A 132 2.73 5.04 1.72
C GLY A 132 1.23 5.21 1.97
N VAL A 133 0.40 4.27 1.53
CA VAL A 133 -1.00 4.26 1.95
C VAL A 133 -1.02 3.96 3.45
N ALA A 134 -1.20 5.01 4.26
CA ALA A 134 -1.40 4.89 5.69
C ALA A 134 -2.75 4.23 5.94
N VAL A 135 -2.74 2.90 5.96
CA VAL A 135 -3.87 2.09 6.39
C VAL A 135 -3.80 2.06 7.92
N SER A 136 -4.64 2.87 8.57
CA SER A 136 -4.84 2.90 10.03
C SER A 136 -6.33 2.85 10.34
N ARG A 137 -6.71 2.38 11.53
CA ARG A 137 -8.13 2.36 11.97
C ARG A 137 -8.74 3.76 11.98
N GLU A 138 -8.01 4.74 12.50
CA GLU A 138 -8.40 6.15 12.48
C GLU A 138 -8.64 6.66 11.05
N ARG A 139 -7.77 6.30 10.11
CA ARG A 139 -7.93 6.69 8.71
C ARG A 139 -9.12 6.00 8.05
N TYR A 140 -9.34 4.71 8.35
CA TYR A 140 -10.52 3.98 7.91
C TYR A 140 -11.81 4.64 8.41
N GLU A 141 -11.91 4.91 9.71
CA GLU A 141 -13.07 5.56 10.33
C GLU A 141 -13.33 6.94 9.71
N SER A 142 -12.26 7.74 9.52
CA SER A 142 -12.33 9.04 8.88
C SER A 142 -12.85 8.96 7.44
N VAL A 143 -12.32 8.03 6.63
CA VAL A 143 -12.76 7.86 5.23
C VAL A 143 -14.17 7.25 5.15
N SER A 144 -14.53 6.37 6.07
CA SER A 144 -15.88 5.77 6.15
C SER A 144 -16.94 6.82 6.50
N ALA A 145 -16.64 7.68 7.47
CA ALA A 145 -17.47 8.83 7.80
C ALA A 145 -17.60 9.79 6.59
N GLN A 146 -16.50 10.04 5.87
CA GLN A 146 -16.51 10.87 4.67
C GLN A 146 -17.39 10.28 3.56
N VAL A 147 -17.32 8.98 3.28
CA VAL A 147 -18.19 8.29 2.31
C VAL A 147 -19.65 8.47 2.69
N SER A 148 -19.98 8.26 3.97
CA SER A 148 -21.35 8.44 4.48
C SER A 148 -21.86 9.88 4.30
N SER A 149 -21.02 10.88 4.59
CA SER A 149 -21.36 12.29 4.36
C SER A 149 -21.57 12.62 2.87
N ILE A 150 -20.71 12.09 1.99
CA ILE A 150 -20.86 12.26 0.54
C ILE A 150 -22.17 11.64 0.03
N GLU A 151 -22.52 10.43 0.49
CA GLU A 151 -23.77 9.78 0.11
C GLU A 151 -25.00 10.56 0.56
N ASN A 152 -24.96 11.13 1.77
CA ASN A 152 -26.02 11.99 2.28
C ASN A 152 -26.15 13.28 1.45
N ALA A 153 -25.02 13.90 1.07
CA ALA A 153 -25.02 15.06 0.19
C ALA A 153 -25.62 14.73 -1.19
N ILE A 154 -25.23 13.62 -1.81
CA ILE A 154 -25.79 13.15 -3.09
C ILE A 154 -27.30 13.00 -2.99
N LYS A 155 -27.82 12.33 -1.95
CA LYS A 155 -29.28 12.15 -1.74
C LYS A 155 -30.03 13.47 -1.65
N ARG A 156 -29.43 14.51 -1.04
CA ARG A 156 -30.05 15.85 -0.93
C ARG A 156 -30.00 16.63 -2.24
N ILE A 157 -29.01 16.38 -3.08
CA ILE A 157 -28.80 17.11 -4.34
C ILE A 157 -29.57 16.49 -5.52
N GLU A 158 -29.72 15.16 -5.53
CA GLU A 158 -30.34 14.40 -6.62
C GLU A 158 -31.72 14.91 -7.09
N PRO A 159 -32.64 15.38 -6.22
CA PRO A 159 -33.91 15.96 -6.65
C PRO A 159 -33.76 17.16 -7.60
N PHE A 160 -32.66 17.92 -7.48
CA PHE A 160 -32.43 19.11 -8.30
C PHE A 160 -31.93 18.79 -9.72
N GLU A 161 -31.42 17.57 -9.97
CA GLU A 161 -30.96 17.15 -11.31
C GLU A 161 -32.08 17.06 -12.36
N ARG A 162 -33.33 16.99 -11.87
CA ARG A 162 -34.56 16.88 -12.66
C ARG A 162 -35.52 18.02 -12.37
N SER A 163 -35.09 19.06 -11.64
CA SER A 163 -35.95 20.20 -11.33
C SER A 163 -36.42 20.87 -12.63
N PRO A 164 -37.73 20.98 -12.87
CA PRO A 164 -38.28 21.66 -14.04
C PRO A 164 -38.26 23.18 -13.87
N LEU A 165 -37.96 23.69 -12.67
CA LEU A 165 -37.94 25.12 -12.38
C LEU A 165 -36.58 25.72 -12.75
N PRO A 166 -36.51 26.65 -13.73
CA PRO A 166 -35.29 27.36 -14.05
C PRO A 166 -34.96 28.34 -12.91
N SER A 167 -34.23 27.85 -11.92
CA SER A 167 -33.64 28.69 -10.87
C SER A 167 -32.14 28.82 -11.09
N LYS A 168 -31.61 30.02 -10.86
CA LYS A 168 -30.17 30.27 -10.68
C LYS A 168 -29.76 30.20 -9.20
N ASP A 169 -30.71 30.07 -8.29
CA ASP A 169 -30.41 29.87 -6.88
C ASP A 169 -29.91 28.44 -6.65
N VAL A 170 -28.60 28.32 -6.40
CA VAL A 170 -27.91 27.06 -6.15
C VAL A 170 -27.73 26.78 -4.65
N SER A 171 -28.30 27.60 -3.75
CA SER A 171 -28.08 27.48 -2.30
C SER A 171 -28.46 26.10 -1.77
N ASN A 172 -29.55 25.52 -2.29
CA ASN A 172 -29.98 24.17 -1.92
C ASN A 172 -29.02 23.05 -2.36
N VAL A 173 -28.19 23.30 -3.38
CA VAL A 173 -27.13 22.38 -3.83
C VAL A 173 -25.82 22.64 -3.08
N ARG A 174 -25.54 23.90 -2.71
CA ARG A 174 -24.31 24.28 -1.98
C ARG A 174 -24.33 23.92 -0.51
N GLU A 175 -25.46 24.02 0.17
CA GLU A 175 -25.56 23.70 1.60
C GLU A 175 -25.07 22.27 1.93
N PRO A 176 -25.54 21.20 1.26
CA PRO A 176 -25.02 19.85 1.50
C PRO A 176 -23.52 19.69 1.21
N VAL A 177 -22.96 20.52 0.33
CA VAL A 177 -21.52 20.50 0.00
C VAL A 177 -20.68 21.14 1.10
N ARG A 178 -21.18 22.21 1.74
CA ARG A 178 -20.49 22.91 2.83
C ARG A 178 -20.27 22.05 4.08
N GLU A 179 -21.08 21.02 4.24
CA GLU A 179 -20.97 20.04 5.34
C GLU A 179 -19.87 18.99 5.08
N LEU A 180 -19.29 18.94 3.87
CA LEU A 180 -18.21 18.01 3.52
C LEU A 180 -16.85 18.57 3.97
N ASN A 181 -15.81 17.74 3.97
CA ASN A 181 -14.46 18.24 4.27
C ASN A 181 -13.90 19.12 3.14
N ASP A 182 -12.93 19.97 3.48
CA ASP A 182 -12.33 20.94 2.56
C ASP A 182 -11.76 20.29 1.30
N ALA A 183 -11.20 19.08 1.41
CA ALA A 183 -10.62 18.37 0.29
C ALA A 183 -11.65 18.01 -0.79
N VAL A 184 -12.89 17.68 -0.39
CA VAL A 184 -14.00 17.43 -1.32
C VAL A 184 -14.60 18.74 -1.82
N GLN A 185 -14.79 19.72 -0.94
CA GLN A 185 -15.30 21.03 -1.32
C GLN A 185 -14.46 21.68 -2.42
N ASN A 186 -13.13 21.63 -2.30
CA ASN A 186 -12.20 22.21 -3.27
C ASN A 186 -12.22 21.56 -4.66
N ARG A 187 -12.84 20.38 -4.81
CA ARG A 187 -12.99 19.70 -6.11
C ARG A 187 -14.29 20.06 -6.82
N ILE A 188 -15.23 20.67 -6.10
CA ILE A 188 -16.51 21.05 -6.65
C ILE A 188 -16.35 22.42 -7.31
N PRO A 189 -16.72 22.56 -8.59
CA PRO A 189 -16.57 23.84 -9.27
C PRO A 189 -17.51 24.90 -8.67
N GLU A 190 -17.12 26.16 -8.82
CA GLU A 190 -18.00 27.29 -8.55
C GLU A 190 -19.19 27.27 -9.51
N PRO A 191 -20.40 27.64 -9.05
CA PRO A 191 -21.62 27.55 -9.86
C PRO A 191 -21.64 28.52 -11.05
N GLY A 192 -20.89 29.62 -11.01
CA GLY A 192 -20.89 30.63 -12.07
C GLY A 192 -22.30 31.10 -12.42
N ASP A 193 -22.64 31.05 -13.71
CA ASP A 193 -23.96 31.37 -14.26
C ASP A 193 -24.85 30.14 -14.52
N SER A 194 -24.41 28.95 -14.09
CA SER A 194 -25.12 27.69 -14.37
C SER A 194 -26.49 27.65 -13.72
N HIS A 195 -27.45 27.03 -14.41
CA HIS A 195 -28.74 26.70 -13.83
C HIS A 195 -28.58 25.65 -12.74
N ILE A 196 -29.47 25.68 -11.73
CA ILE A 196 -29.44 24.73 -10.59
C ILE A 196 -29.37 23.27 -11.04
N THR A 197 -30.09 22.92 -12.12
CA THR A 197 -30.13 21.56 -12.67
C THR A 197 -28.79 21.12 -13.26
N GLU A 198 -28.09 22.03 -13.95
CA GLU A 198 -26.77 21.76 -14.51
C GLU A 198 -25.73 21.67 -13.40
N TYR A 199 -25.78 22.62 -12.45
CA TYR A 199 -24.89 22.63 -11.29
C TYR A 199 -25.04 21.36 -10.45
N ALA A 200 -26.28 20.95 -10.15
CA ALA A 200 -26.58 19.71 -9.43
C ALA A 200 -25.94 18.49 -10.10
N ARG A 201 -26.05 18.35 -11.43
CA ARG A 201 -25.46 17.22 -12.16
C ARG A 201 -23.93 17.20 -12.07
N VAL A 202 -23.30 18.37 -12.17
CA VAL A 202 -21.84 18.50 -12.07
C VAL A 202 -21.37 18.14 -10.65
N VAL A 203 -22.07 18.65 -9.64
CA VAL A 203 -21.76 18.38 -8.22
C VAL A 203 -21.95 16.89 -7.93
N THR A 204 -23.10 16.29 -8.26
CA THR A 204 -23.36 14.87 -8.02
C THR A 204 -22.34 13.98 -8.72
N ARG A 205 -21.95 14.29 -9.98
CA ARG A 205 -20.90 13.54 -10.69
C ARG A 205 -19.58 13.58 -9.95
N THR A 206 -19.18 14.76 -9.48
CA THR A 206 -17.94 14.97 -8.72
C THR A 206 -17.98 14.19 -7.42
N LEU A 207 -19.08 14.31 -6.66
CA LEU A 207 -19.30 13.58 -5.41
C LEU A 207 -19.28 12.06 -5.60
N ARG A 208 -19.92 11.54 -6.66
CA ARG A 208 -19.88 10.10 -7.00
C ARG A 208 -18.45 9.64 -7.28
N SER A 209 -17.66 10.42 -8.02
CA SER A 209 -16.25 10.09 -8.27
C SER A 209 -15.40 10.07 -7.00
N GLU A 210 -15.60 11.03 -6.09
CA GLU A 210 -14.90 11.07 -4.80
C GLU A 210 -15.33 9.92 -3.87
N ARG A 211 -16.63 9.58 -3.85
CA ARG A 211 -17.15 8.41 -3.15
C ARG A 211 -16.48 7.14 -3.67
N ASP A 212 -16.46 6.93 -4.98
CA ASP A 212 -15.91 5.71 -5.58
C ASP A 212 -14.43 5.56 -5.25
N ARG A 213 -13.66 6.64 -5.35
CA ARG A 213 -12.24 6.67 -4.96
C ARG A 213 -12.03 6.37 -3.47
N SER A 214 -12.91 6.88 -2.62
CA SER A 214 -12.88 6.62 -1.18
C SER A 214 -13.29 5.18 -0.84
N GLN A 215 -14.26 4.62 -1.56
CA GLN A 215 -14.68 3.22 -1.42
C GLN A 215 -13.57 2.25 -1.84
N GLU A 216 -12.75 2.57 -2.84
CA GLU A 216 -11.57 1.77 -3.18
C GLU A 216 -10.59 1.68 -1.98
N PHE A 217 -10.40 2.78 -1.26
CA PHE A 217 -9.60 2.79 -0.03
C PHE A 217 -10.27 2.00 1.11
N LEU A 218 -11.60 2.05 1.27
CA LEU A 218 -12.28 1.25 2.29
C LEU A 218 -12.19 -0.25 1.99
N ARG A 219 -12.40 -0.68 0.74
CA ARG A 219 -12.18 -2.07 0.31
C ARG A 219 -10.73 -2.51 0.49
N LEU A 220 -9.80 -1.57 0.37
CA LEU A 220 -8.41 -1.82 0.71
C LEU A 220 -8.27 -2.09 2.21
N CYS A 221 -8.81 -1.22 3.08
CA CYS A 221 -8.79 -1.40 4.54
C CYS A 221 -9.50 -2.68 5.01
N GLU A 222 -10.66 -3.03 4.44
CA GLU A 222 -11.38 -4.28 4.72
C GLU A 222 -10.52 -5.50 4.39
N ARG A 223 -9.72 -5.44 3.32
CA ARG A 223 -8.73 -6.49 3.03
C ARG A 223 -7.58 -6.53 4.04
N TYR A 224 -7.22 -5.40 4.65
CA TYR A 224 -6.17 -5.33 5.68
C TYR A 224 -6.66 -5.73 7.08
N TYR A 225 -7.93 -5.50 7.41
CA TYR A 225 -8.45 -5.63 8.77
C TYR A 225 -9.76 -6.41 8.90
N GLY A 226 -10.19 -7.15 7.86
CA GLY A 226 -11.54 -7.72 7.75
C GLY A 226 -12.01 -8.63 8.90
N ASP A 227 -11.09 -9.17 9.70
CA ASP A 227 -11.40 -9.99 10.88
C ASP A 227 -11.33 -9.22 12.21
N SER A 228 -11.04 -7.91 12.19
CA SER A 228 -10.75 -7.09 13.37
C SER A 228 -11.34 -5.65 13.35
N LEU A 229 -12.11 -5.28 12.33
CA LEU A 229 -12.80 -3.98 12.23
C LEU A 229 -14.13 -3.94 12.99
#